data_AF-A0A8T6LVK6-F1
#
_entry.id   AF-A0A8T6LVK6-F1
#
_cell.length_a   1.000
_cell.length_b   1.000
_cell.length_c   1.000
_cell.angle_alpha   90.00
_cell.angle_beta   90.00
_cell.angle_gamma   90.00
#
_symmetry.space_group_name_H-M   'P 1'
#
loop_
_entity.id
_entity.type
_entity.pdbx_description
1 polymer ?
#
loop_
_entity_poly.entity_id
_entity_poly.type
_entity_poly.pdbx_seq_one_letter_code
_entity_poly.pdbx_strand_id
1 'polypeptide(L)'
;GDLSVKDMCNNKKTKARRYKKIAEGKLVLRKKQEKGLHRSQHNTGYISRFVSFLTYKAELLGKRVIEKDEKNTSKTCSLCGNIKDDLKLGDRDYICDCGNNIDRDKNSTINQMCLYLSQNVSWTHFQEFLGNLEKNQGIVVTKPMISNLKEAPYIS
;
A
#
# COMPACT_ATOMS: atom_id res chain seq x y z
N GLY A 1 -10.18 24.27 22.72
CA GLY A 1 -9.26 23.73 21.72
C GLY A 1 -10.08 23.09 20.64
N ASP A 2 -9.68 23.35 19.40
CA ASP A 2 -10.01 22.60 18.19
C ASP A 2 -11.44 22.65 17.66
N LEU A 3 -11.58 23.32 16.50
CA LEU A 3 -11.95 22.71 15.21
C LEU A 3 -12.20 23.84 14.20
N SER A 4 -11.14 24.32 13.56
CA SER A 4 -11.28 25.20 12.38
C SER A 4 -11.33 24.33 11.13
N VAL A 5 -12.55 24.04 10.70
CA VAL A 5 -12.88 23.58 9.34
C VAL A 5 -12.62 24.74 8.37
N LYS A 6 -11.35 25.03 8.07
CA LYS A 6 -10.99 25.98 7.02
C LYS A 6 -9.85 25.40 6.19
N ASP A 7 -10.13 25.35 4.89
CA ASP A 7 -9.17 25.32 3.78
C ASP A 7 -9.13 24.03 2.94
N MET A 8 -10.26 23.66 2.34
CA MET A 8 -10.27 22.73 1.19
C MET A 8 -10.65 23.36 -0.16
N CYS A 9 -10.91 24.67 -0.23
CA CYS A 9 -11.23 25.31 -1.50
C CYS A 9 -10.67 26.73 -1.62
N ASN A 10 -9.35 26.87 -1.71
CA ASN A 10 -8.74 28.10 -2.22
C ASN A 10 -7.45 27.78 -2.97
N ASN A 11 -7.58 27.55 -4.29
CA ASN A 11 -6.44 27.66 -5.17
C ASN A 11 -6.83 28.19 -6.55
N LYS A 12 -7.37 29.42 -6.58
CA LYS A 12 -7.26 30.29 -7.75
C LYS A 12 -5.81 30.78 -7.88
N LYS A 13 -4.86 29.88 -8.15
CA LYS A 13 -3.55 30.27 -8.69
C LYS A 13 -3.66 30.26 -10.20
N THR A 14 -3.82 31.45 -10.79
CA THR A 14 -3.48 31.70 -12.20
C THR A 14 -2.02 31.29 -12.40
N LYS A 15 -1.81 30.11 -13.00
CA LYS A 15 -0.46 29.56 -13.20
C LYS A 15 0.18 30.21 -14.42
N ALA A 16 1.10 31.15 -14.19
CA ALA A 16 2.03 31.59 -15.21
C ALA A 16 2.81 30.39 -15.78
N ARG A 17 2.82 30.22 -17.11
CA ARG A 17 3.56 29.15 -17.80
C ARG A 17 5.06 29.41 -17.64
N ARG A 18 5.79 28.51 -16.98
CA ARG A 18 7.26 28.59 -16.88
C ARG A 18 7.90 28.04 -18.15
N TYR A 19 8.52 28.91 -18.95
CA TYR A 19 9.33 28.55 -20.12
C TYR A 19 10.75 28.16 -19.68
N LYS A 20 11.37 27.16 -20.32
CA LYS A 20 12.81 26.87 -20.17
C LYS A 20 13.53 27.54 -21.35
N LYS A 21 14.50 28.43 -21.09
CA LYS A 21 15.34 29.00 -22.15
C LYS A 21 16.29 27.90 -22.67
N ILE A 22 16.41 27.77 -23.99
CA ILE A 22 17.44 26.99 -24.67
C ILE A 22 18.14 27.95 -25.64
N ALA A 23 19.45 27.75 -25.86
CA ALA A 23 20.37 28.71 -26.48
C ALA A 23 20.04 29.10 -27.95
N GLU A 24 19.07 28.48 -28.59
CA GLU A 24 18.74 28.67 -30.02
C GLU A 24 17.31 29.22 -30.26
N GLY A 25 16.75 29.98 -29.32
CA GLY A 25 15.53 30.77 -29.56
C GLY A 25 14.21 30.00 -29.73
N LYS A 26 14.21 28.65 -29.71
CA LYS A 26 12.97 27.86 -29.70
C LYS A 26 12.39 27.75 -28.28
N LEU A 27 11.27 28.43 -28.04
CA LEU A 27 10.46 28.27 -26.82
C LEU A 27 9.70 26.92 -26.87
N VAL A 28 10.20 25.90 -26.20
CA VAL A 28 9.46 24.63 -26.05
C VAL A 28 8.56 24.70 -24.82
N LEU A 29 7.24 24.53 -25.01
CA LEU A 29 6.30 24.34 -23.91
C LEU A 29 6.68 23.06 -23.15
N ARG A 30 7.05 23.19 -21.89
CA ARG A 30 7.29 22.03 -21.02
C ARG A 30 5.95 21.28 -20.88
N LYS A 31 5.83 20.09 -21.48
CA LYS A 31 4.65 19.22 -21.34
C LYS A 31 4.32 19.08 -19.86
N LYS A 32 3.15 19.56 -19.45
CA LYS A 32 2.63 19.40 -18.09
C LYS A 32 2.38 17.91 -17.94
N GLN A 33 3.10 17.24 -17.04
CA GLN A 33 2.73 15.89 -16.65
C GLN A 33 1.28 15.91 -16.18
N GLU A 34 0.44 15.13 -16.86
CA GLU A 34 -0.94 14.92 -16.45
C GLU A 34 -0.90 14.33 -15.04
N LYS A 35 -1.54 15.02 -14.09
CA LYS A 35 -1.60 14.52 -12.72
C LYS A 35 -2.54 13.32 -12.77
N GLY A 36 -1.99 12.12 -12.57
CA GLY A 36 -2.70 10.86 -12.73
C GLY A 36 -4.01 10.75 -11.94
N LEU A 37 -4.86 9.83 -12.38
CA LEU A 37 -6.19 9.50 -11.88
C LEU A 37 -6.33 9.55 -10.35
N HIS A 38 -5.31 9.06 -9.63
CA HIS A 38 -5.23 9.05 -8.16
C HIS A 38 -5.58 10.41 -7.53
N ARG A 39 -5.05 11.52 -8.09
CA ARG A 39 -5.29 12.86 -7.51
C ARG A 39 -6.70 13.37 -7.73
N SER A 40 -7.39 12.88 -8.76
CA SER A 40 -8.78 13.24 -9.02
C SER A 40 -9.75 12.54 -8.07
N GLN A 41 -9.48 11.29 -7.70
CA GLN A 41 -10.31 10.52 -6.75
C GLN A 41 -10.20 11.04 -5.32
N HIS A 42 -9.02 11.52 -4.90
CA HIS A 42 -8.85 12.15 -3.58
C HIS A 42 -9.57 13.50 -3.46
N ASN A 43 -9.73 14.24 -4.57
CA ASN A 43 -10.36 15.56 -4.55
C ASN A 43 -11.90 15.52 -4.57
N THR A 44 -12.51 14.37 -4.88
CA THR A 44 -13.98 14.23 -4.99
C THR A 44 -14.65 13.83 -3.68
N GLY A 45 -13.89 13.58 -2.60
CA GLY A 45 -14.42 13.29 -1.26
C GLY A 45 -15.03 11.90 -1.05
N TYR A 46 -15.16 11.08 -2.12
CA TYR A 46 -15.73 9.73 -2.02
C TYR A 46 -14.91 8.80 -1.12
N ILE A 47 -13.59 8.85 -1.20
CA ILE A 47 -12.69 8.02 -0.39
C ILE A 47 -12.85 8.36 1.10
N SER A 48 -12.86 9.65 1.45
CA SER A 48 -13.03 10.10 2.83
C SER A 48 -14.37 9.63 3.41
N ARG A 49 -15.46 9.71 2.64
CA ARG A 49 -16.78 9.25 3.07
C ARG A 49 -16.84 7.73 3.26
N PHE A 50 -16.18 6.98 2.38
CA PHE A 50 -16.05 5.53 2.52
C PHE A 50 -15.35 5.15 3.82
N VAL A 51 -14.22 5.78 4.12
CA VAL A 51 -13.48 5.57 5.38
C VAL A 51 -14.38 5.88 6.58
N SER A 52 -15.11 7.01 6.56
CA SER A 52 -16.05 7.35 7.66
C SER A 52 -17.12 6.29 7.90
N PHE A 53 -17.74 5.76 6.83
CA PHE A 53 -18.72 4.69 6.98
C PHE A 53 -18.11 3.38 7.48
N LEU A 54 -16.88 3.08 7.08
CA LEU A 54 -16.18 1.87 7.49
C LEU A 54 -15.80 1.95 8.97
N THR A 55 -15.29 3.08 9.44
CA THR A 55 -15.00 3.37 10.86
C THR A 55 -16.26 3.28 11.71
N TYR A 56 -17.32 3.98 11.31
CA TYR A 56 -18.61 3.95 12.01
C TYR A 56 -19.15 2.51 12.18
N LYS A 57 -19.13 1.71 11.12
CA LYS A 57 -19.60 0.31 11.20
C LYS A 57 -18.69 -0.58 12.03
N ALA A 58 -17.38 -0.35 12.00
CA ALA A 58 -16.44 -1.11 12.83
C ALA A 58 -16.66 -0.83 14.32
N GLU A 59 -16.85 0.45 14.69
CA GLU A 59 -17.12 0.87 16.08
C GLU A 59 -18.41 0.25 16.63
N LEU A 60 -19.47 0.18 15.83
CA LEU A 60 -20.71 -0.51 16.21
C LEU A 60 -20.49 -1.98 16.55
N LEU A 61 -19.49 -2.63 15.95
CA LEU A 61 -19.12 -4.02 16.20
C LEU A 61 -18.01 -4.17 17.25
N GLY A 62 -17.59 -3.07 17.89
CA GLY A 62 -16.47 -3.06 18.84
C GLY A 62 -15.11 -3.36 18.18
N LYS A 63 -14.99 -3.17 16.86
CA LYS A 63 -13.75 -3.37 16.09
C LYS A 63 -13.01 -2.06 15.88
N ARG A 64 -11.69 -2.13 15.71
CA ARG A 64 -10.83 -0.97 15.41
C ARG A 64 -10.43 -0.95 13.94
N VAL A 65 -10.42 0.23 13.34
CA VAL A 65 -9.86 0.48 12.00
C VAL A 65 -8.49 1.10 12.17
N ILE A 66 -7.51 0.58 11.43
CA ILE A 66 -6.12 1.06 11.47
C ILE A 66 -5.73 1.42 10.03
N GLU A 67 -5.40 2.68 9.80
CA GLU A 67 -4.90 3.14 8.51
C GLU A 67 -3.41 2.81 8.36
N LYS A 68 -3.02 2.40 7.15
CA LYS A 68 -1.66 1.98 6.84
C LYS A 68 -1.23 2.44 5.44
N ASP A 69 0.01 2.91 5.33
CA ASP A 69 0.61 3.24 4.04
C ASP A 69 1.02 1.95 3.30
N GLU A 70 0.48 1.75 2.10
CA GLU A 70 0.49 0.47 1.38
C GLU A 70 1.61 0.29 0.35
N LYS A 71 2.74 0.98 0.51
CA LYS A 71 3.80 1.00 -0.50
C LYS A 71 4.40 -0.39 -0.78
N ASN A 72 4.42 -0.76 -2.06
CA ASN A 72 5.07 -1.95 -2.64
C ASN A 72 4.59 -3.33 -2.14
N THR A 73 3.48 -3.38 -1.40
CA THR A 73 2.95 -4.64 -0.85
C THR A 73 2.41 -5.59 -1.92
N SER A 74 1.88 -5.06 -3.04
CA SER A 74 1.39 -5.88 -4.15
C SER A 74 2.50 -6.43 -5.06
N LYS A 75 3.70 -5.85 -5.01
CA LYS A 75 4.86 -6.26 -5.83
C LYS A 75 5.80 -7.21 -5.11
N THR A 76 5.70 -7.27 -3.78
CA THR A 76 6.58 -8.11 -2.97
C THR A 76 6.01 -9.51 -2.84
N CYS A 77 6.84 -10.54 -2.99
CA CYS A 77 6.43 -11.92 -2.82
C CYS A 77 6.18 -12.20 -1.34
N SER A 78 4.99 -12.70 -1.00
CA SER A 78 4.63 -13.07 0.36
C SER A 78 5.42 -14.25 0.92
N LEU A 79 6.01 -15.09 0.06
CA LEU A 79 6.80 -16.23 0.49
C LEU A 79 8.26 -15.88 0.76
N CYS A 80 8.93 -15.25 -0.21
CA CYS A 80 10.39 -15.04 -0.19
C CYS A 80 10.82 -13.58 -0.03
N GLY A 81 9.89 -12.63 -0.08
CA GLY A 81 10.18 -11.20 0.02
C GLY A 81 10.81 -10.56 -1.22
N ASN A 82 10.92 -11.27 -2.36
CA ASN A 82 11.44 -10.68 -3.60
C ASN A 82 10.50 -9.61 -4.16
N ILE A 83 11.03 -8.51 -4.67
CA ILE A 83 10.24 -7.41 -5.23
C ILE A 83 10.24 -7.54 -6.76
N LYS A 84 9.04 -7.61 -7.34
CA LYS A 84 8.83 -7.69 -8.78
C LYS A 84 8.49 -6.31 -9.35
N ASP A 85 9.48 -5.61 -9.87
CA ASP A 85 9.32 -4.23 -10.35
C ASP A 85 8.51 -4.11 -11.64
N ASP A 86 8.58 -5.13 -12.50
CA ASP A 86 7.97 -5.23 -13.83
C ASP A 86 6.49 -5.65 -13.82
N LEU A 87 5.91 -5.86 -12.64
CA LEU A 87 4.51 -6.25 -12.47
C LEU A 87 3.55 -5.12 -12.91
N LYS A 88 2.71 -5.37 -13.92
CA LYS A 88 1.76 -4.40 -14.51
C LYS A 88 0.43 -4.41 -13.77
N LEU A 89 -0.43 -3.39 -13.90
CA LEU A 89 -1.74 -3.39 -13.21
C LEU A 89 -2.69 -4.51 -13.68
N GLY A 90 -2.51 -5.03 -14.90
CA GLY A 90 -3.40 -6.03 -15.49
C GLY A 90 -3.15 -7.47 -15.04
N ASP A 91 -1.99 -7.79 -14.45
CA ASP A 91 -1.65 -9.19 -14.15
C ASP A 91 -2.36 -9.64 -12.86
N ARG A 92 -3.40 -10.47 -12.96
CA ARG A 92 -4.16 -10.88 -11.77
C ARG A 92 -3.42 -11.90 -10.91
N ASP A 93 -2.52 -12.67 -11.52
CA ASP A 93 -1.67 -13.64 -10.83
C ASP A 93 -0.29 -13.06 -10.53
N TYR A 94 0.22 -13.38 -9.35
CA TYR A 94 1.57 -13.10 -8.90
C TYR A 94 2.41 -14.37 -9.05
N ILE A 95 3.34 -14.35 -10.00
CA ILE A 95 4.30 -15.44 -10.25
C ILE A 95 5.70 -14.96 -9.89
N CYS A 96 6.31 -15.67 -8.93
CA CYS A 96 7.65 -15.41 -8.43
C CYS A 96 8.64 -16.51 -8.84
N ASP A 97 9.91 -16.12 -8.98
CA ASP A 97 11.00 -17.05 -9.29
C ASP A 97 11.26 -18.08 -8.18
N CYS A 98 10.76 -17.84 -6.96
CA CYS A 98 10.80 -18.84 -5.88
C CYS A 98 9.75 -19.96 -6.04
N GLY A 99 8.94 -19.92 -7.09
CA GLY A 99 7.85 -20.89 -7.33
C GLY A 99 6.49 -20.49 -6.74
N ASN A 100 6.39 -19.31 -6.10
CA ASN A 100 5.09 -18.81 -5.63
C ASN A 100 4.20 -18.45 -6.82
N ASN A 101 3.00 -19.04 -6.87
CA ASN A 101 1.95 -18.69 -7.82
C ASN A 101 0.62 -18.54 -7.07
N ILE A 102 0.18 -17.28 -6.91
CA ILE A 102 -1.02 -16.94 -6.16
C ILE A 102 -1.66 -15.68 -6.76
N ASP A 103 -2.97 -15.51 -6.58
CA ASP A 103 -3.65 -14.25 -6.90
C ASP A 103 -2.94 -13.05 -6.22
N ARG A 104 -2.78 -11.95 -6.97
CA ARG A 104 -2.06 -10.75 -6.52
C ARG A 104 -2.70 -10.11 -5.29
N ASP A 105 -4.03 -10.09 -5.22
CA ASP A 105 -4.73 -9.46 -4.09
C ASP A 105 -4.55 -10.31 -2.83
N LYS A 106 -4.51 -11.65 -2.97
CA LYS A 106 -4.12 -12.56 -1.87
C LYS A 106 -2.69 -12.32 -1.42
N ASN A 107 -1.72 -12.25 -2.35
CA ASN A 107 -0.32 -11.94 -2.05
C ASN A 107 -0.18 -10.62 -1.27
N SER A 108 -0.85 -9.57 -1.76
CA SER A 108 -0.87 -8.25 -1.12
C SER A 108 -1.48 -8.31 0.29
N THR A 109 -2.60 -9.03 0.45
CA THR A 109 -3.28 -9.19 1.75
C THR A 109 -2.39 -9.87 2.78
N ILE A 110 -1.68 -10.94 2.38
CA ILE A 110 -0.74 -11.63 3.26
C ILE A 110 0.38 -10.67 3.69
N ASN A 111 0.96 -9.92 2.75
CA ASN A 111 1.98 -8.92 3.07
C ASN A 111 1.47 -7.86 4.06
N GLN A 112 0.27 -7.34 3.86
CA GLN A 112 -0.33 -6.35 4.76
C GLN A 112 -0.52 -6.89 6.18
N MET A 113 -1.00 -8.13 6.30
CA MET A 113 -1.20 -8.80 7.57
C MET A 113 0.13 -9.10 8.28
N CYS A 114 1.10 -9.66 7.57
CA CYS A 114 2.44 -9.90 8.10
C CYS A 114 3.08 -8.61 8.64
N LEU A 115 2.99 -7.52 7.88
CA LEU A 115 3.49 -6.21 8.31
C LEU A 115 2.70 -5.64 9.49
N TYR A 116 1.40 -5.94 9.63
CA TYR A 116 0.59 -5.47 10.76
C TYR A 116 0.98 -6.20 12.04
N LEU A 117 1.05 -7.53 11.97
CA LEU A 117 1.40 -8.39 13.09
C LEU A 117 2.82 -8.10 13.59
N SER A 118 3.78 -7.90 12.68
CA SER A 118 5.16 -7.59 13.06
C SER A 118 5.34 -6.23 13.77
N GLN A 119 4.42 -5.29 13.57
CA GLN A 119 4.48 -3.95 14.15
C GLN A 119 3.64 -3.79 15.42
N ASN A 120 2.53 -4.55 15.55
CA ASN A 120 1.49 -4.27 16.55
C ASN A 120 1.19 -5.45 17.47
N VAL A 121 1.72 -6.65 17.20
CA VAL A 121 1.33 -7.87 17.91
C VAL A 121 2.56 -8.69 18.34
N SER A 122 2.40 -9.50 19.38
CA SER A 122 3.39 -10.47 19.82
C SER A 122 3.71 -11.51 18.73
N TRP A 123 4.97 -11.97 18.70
CA TRP A 123 5.48 -13.02 17.81
C TRP A 123 4.61 -14.29 17.78
N THR A 124 3.95 -14.63 18.89
CA THR A 124 3.08 -15.81 18.97
C THR A 124 1.90 -15.78 17.99
N HIS A 125 1.25 -14.62 17.85
CA HIS A 125 0.13 -14.45 16.91
C HIS A 125 0.62 -14.45 15.47
N PHE A 126 1.85 -13.97 15.24
CA PHE A 126 2.49 -14.06 13.94
C PHE A 126 2.73 -15.51 13.53
N GLN A 127 3.25 -16.34 14.44
CA GLN A 127 3.45 -17.77 14.21
C GLN A 127 2.13 -18.51 13.97
N GLU A 128 1.09 -18.21 14.76
CA GLU A 128 -0.25 -18.80 14.56
C GLU A 128 -0.83 -18.44 13.19
N PHE A 129 -0.70 -17.18 12.78
CA PHE A 129 -1.11 -16.73 11.46
C PHE A 129 -0.39 -17.49 10.34
N LEU A 130 0.93 -17.64 10.43
CA LEU A 130 1.71 -18.41 9.45
C LEU A 130 1.29 -19.89 9.42
N GLY A 131 1.11 -20.51 10.59
CA GLY A 131 0.65 -21.90 10.67
C GLY A 131 -0.75 -22.10 10.07
N ASN A 132 -1.64 -21.12 10.19
CA ASN A 132 -2.95 -21.16 9.57
C ASN A 132 -2.89 -21.00 8.04
N LEU A 133 -1.95 -20.21 7.51
CA LEU A 133 -1.72 -20.11 6.07
C LEU A 133 -1.21 -21.43 5.49
N GLU A 134 -0.29 -22.08 6.19
CA GLU A 134 0.24 -23.38 5.77
C GLU A 134 -0.87 -24.45 5.79
N LYS A 135 -1.59 -24.59 6.90
CA LYS A 135 -2.61 -25.63 7.08
C LYS A 135 -3.82 -25.47 6.14
N ASN A 136 -4.30 -24.25 5.95
CA ASN A 136 -5.55 -24.01 5.21
C ASN A 136 -5.33 -23.65 3.74
N GLN A 137 -4.18 -23.08 3.40
CA GLN A 137 -3.90 -22.58 2.05
C GLN A 137 -2.65 -23.20 1.41
N GLY A 138 -1.88 -24.01 2.14
CA GLY A 138 -0.63 -24.59 1.65
C GLY A 138 0.48 -23.57 1.42
N ILE A 139 0.37 -22.38 2.02
CA ILE A 139 1.30 -21.26 1.80
C ILE A 139 2.37 -21.28 2.90
N VAL A 140 3.61 -21.60 2.53
CA VAL A 140 4.76 -21.65 3.45
C VAL A 140 5.64 -20.41 3.27
N VAL A 141 5.51 -19.44 4.18
CA VAL A 141 6.31 -18.21 4.16
C VAL A 141 7.72 -18.50 4.66
N THR A 142 8.71 -18.43 3.78
CA THR A 142 10.11 -18.80 4.08
C THR A 142 10.98 -17.62 4.48
N LYS A 143 10.63 -16.41 4.05
CA LYS A 143 11.29 -15.17 4.44
C LYS A 143 10.23 -14.12 4.75
N PRO A 144 9.83 -13.97 6.02
CA PRO A 144 8.87 -12.94 6.36
C PRO A 144 9.47 -11.56 6.04
N MET A 145 8.65 -10.62 5.57
CA MET A 145 9.04 -9.22 5.28
C MET A 145 9.38 -8.43 6.56
N ILE A 146 10.25 -8.98 7.41
CA ILE A 146 10.56 -8.43 8.72
C ILE A 146 12.07 -8.23 8.80
N SER A 147 12.51 -7.03 8.45
CA SER A 147 13.92 -6.61 8.61
C SER A 147 14.23 -6.10 10.02
N ASN A 148 13.22 -5.88 10.87
CA ASN A 148 13.36 -5.20 12.16
C ASN A 148 12.63 -5.90 13.33
N LEU A 149 12.61 -7.23 13.37
CA LEU A 149 12.48 -7.90 14.65
C LEU A 149 13.88 -7.97 15.23
N LYS A 150 14.21 -7.03 16.12
CA LYS A 150 15.27 -7.27 17.09
C LYS A 150 14.85 -8.54 17.83
N GLU A 151 15.56 -9.63 17.57
CA GLU A 151 15.40 -10.94 18.22
C GLU A 151 14.09 -11.69 17.88
N ALA A 152 13.94 -12.15 16.64
CA ALA A 152 13.14 -13.34 16.37
C ALA A 152 14.10 -14.55 16.35
N PRO A 153 13.87 -15.60 17.16
CA PRO A 153 14.73 -16.77 17.15
C PRO A 153 14.59 -17.44 15.78
N TYR A 154 15.71 -17.49 15.07
CA TYR A 154 15.91 -18.25 13.86
C TYR A 154 15.53 -19.71 14.16
N ILE A 155 14.52 -20.26 13.48
CA ILE A 155 14.24 -21.69 13.56
C ILE A 155 15.28 -22.37 12.67
N SER A 156 16.18 -23.12 13.31
CA SER A 156 17.13 -24.08 12.73
C SER A 156 16.43 -25.20 11.98
#